data_AF-A0A124ATV9-F1
#
_entry.id   AF-A0A124ATV9-F1
#
_cell.length_a   1.000
_cell.length_b   1.000
_cell.length_c   1.000
_cell.angle_alpha   90.00
_cell.angle_beta   90.00
_cell.angle_gamma   90.00
#
_symmetry.space_group_name_H-M   'P 1'
#
loop_
_entity.id
_entity.type
_entity.pdbx_description
1 polymer ?
#
loop_
_entity_poly.entity_id
_entity_poly.type
_entity_poly.pdbx_seq_one_letter_code
_entity_poly.pdbx_strand_id
1 'polypeptide(L)' 'MKYDKQAEIDGLKRTIEQNEEKIIEYSKPCDARKRRIRALERDLLRKKNKELRRKVEELEDDGRVKEKS' A
#
# COMPACT_ATOMS: atom_id res chain seq x y z
N MET A 1 14.51 -19.95 -9.85
CA MET A 1 14.17 -18.54 -10.10
C MET A 1 14.56 -17.77 -8.85
N LYS A 2 15.48 -16.81 -8.92
CA LYS A 2 15.79 -15.95 -7.78
C LYS A 2 14.55 -15.09 -7.53
N TYR A 3 13.89 -15.31 -6.40
CA TYR A 3 12.91 -14.34 -5.90
C TYR A 3 13.71 -13.07 -5.57
N ASP A 4 13.68 -12.10 -6.46
CA ASP A 4 14.25 -10.79 -6.17
C ASP A 4 13.35 -10.14 -5.11
N LYS A 5 13.79 -10.21 -3.85
CA LYS A 5 13.14 -9.51 -2.73
C LYS A 5 12.90 -8.03 -3.07
N GLN A 6 13.79 -7.46 -3.87
CA GLN A 6 13.66 -6.11 -4.41
C GLN A 6 12.43 -5.94 -5.31
N ALA A 7 12.18 -6.88 -6.22
CA ALA A 7 11.01 -6.86 -7.10
C ALA A 7 9.69 -7.00 -6.31
N GLU A 8 9.70 -7.75 -5.20
CA GLU A 8 8.54 -7.80 -4.29
C GLU A 8 8.30 -6.44 -3.62
N ILE A 9 9.35 -5.82 -3.06
CA ILE A 9 9.28 -4.50 -2.43
C ILE A 9 8.77 -3.44 -3.42
N ASP A 10 9.32 -3.42 -4.64
CA ASP A 10 8.93 -2.47 -5.68
C ASP A 10 7.48 -2.69 -6.12
N GLY A 11 7.02 -3.94 -6.20
CA GLY A 11 5.62 -4.29 -6.46
C GLY A 11 4.68 -3.79 -5.37
N LEU A 12 5.07 -3.91 -4.10
CA LEU A 12 4.29 -3.40 -2.95
C LEU A 12 4.25 -1.87 -2.96
N LYS A 13 5.37 -1.19 -3.22
CA LYS A 13 5.44 0.28 -3.34
C LYS A 13 4.54 0.80 -4.46
N ARG A 14 4.57 0.18 -5.64
CA ARG A 14 3.68 0.52 -6.76
C ARG A 14 2.20 0.34 -6.41
N THR A 15 1.86 -0.69 -5.63
CA THR A 15 0.48 -0.92 -5.18
C THR A 15 0.02 0.17 -4.20
N ILE A 16 0.91 0.63 -3.32
CA ILE A 16 0.63 1.74 -2.39
C ILE A 16 0.32 3.02 -3.18
N GLU A 17 1.13 3.36 -4.18
CA GLU A 17 0.93 4.53 -5.04
C GLU A 17 -0.43 4.50 -5.75
N GLN A 18 -0.78 3.37 -6.37
CA GLN A 18 -2.09 3.20 -7.03
C GLN A 18 -3.26 3.36 -6.06
N ASN A 19 -3.10 2.90 -4.81
CA ASN A 19 -4.13 3.08 -3.78
C ASN A 19 -4.22 4.55 -3.33
N GLU A 20 -3.11 5.28 -3.26
CA GLU A 20 -3.10 6.71 -2.93
C GLU A 20 -3.78 7.55 -4.01
N GLU A 21 -3.55 7.25 -5.29
CA GLU A 21 -4.27 7.87 -6.40
C GLU A 21 -5.79 7.67 -6.28
N LYS A 22 -6.23 6.43 -5.99
CA LYS A 22 -7.65 6.13 -5.74
C LYS A 22 -8.21 6.89 -4.54
N ILE A 23 -7.44 7.03 -3.46
CA ILE A 23 -7.87 7.81 -2.29
C ILE A 23 -8.09 9.28 -2.66
N ILE A 24 -7.20 9.86 -3.48
CA ILE A 24 -7.32 11.23 -3.99
C ILE A 24 -8.58 11.35 -4.86
N GLU A 25 -8.79 10.41 -5.78
CA GLU A 25 -9.98 10.37 -6.64
C GLU A 25 -11.27 10.32 -5.83
N TYR A 26 -11.32 9.45 -4.81
CA TYR A 26 -12.49 9.30 -3.94
C TYR A 26 -12.70 10.44 -2.97
N SER A 27 -11.69 11.30 -2.78
CA SER A 27 -11.80 12.52 -1.99
C SER A 27 -12.44 13.67 -2.76
N LYS A 28 -12.54 13.56 -4.09
CA LYS A 28 -13.28 14.52 -4.91
C LYS A 28 -14.78 14.49 -4.58
N PRO A 29 -15.50 15.62 -4.70
CA PRO A 29 -16.95 15.66 -4.50
C PRO A 29 -17.66 14.62 -5.37
N CYS A 30 -18.67 13.95 -4.81
CA CYS A 30 -19.51 13.02 -5.57
C CYS A 30 -20.96 13.04 -5.08
N ASP A 31 -21.82 12.37 -5.84
CA ASP A 31 -23.23 12.15 -5.50
C ASP A 31 -23.41 11.67 -4.06
N ALA A 32 -24.43 12.19 -3.37
CA ALA A 32 -24.72 11.82 -1.98
C ALA A 32 -24.87 10.30 -1.78
N ARG A 33 -25.44 9.59 -2.77
CA ARG A 33 -25.61 8.13 -2.75
C ARG A 33 -24.29 7.36 -2.73
N LYS A 34 -23.26 7.87 -3.42
CA LYS A 34 -21.94 7.23 -3.54
C LYS A 34 -20.98 7.68 -2.44
N ARG A 35 -21.26 8.79 -1.75
CA ARG A 35 -20.41 9.39 -0.72
C ARG A 35 -20.04 8.41 0.39
N ARG A 36 -21.02 7.65 0.89
CA ARG A 36 -20.79 6.66 1.96
C ARG A 36 -19.88 5.53 1.50
N ILE A 37 -20.12 5.00 0.29
CA ILE A 37 -19.31 3.91 -0.29
C ILE A 37 -17.87 4.38 -0.50
N ARG A 38 -17.66 5.56 -1.12
CA ARG A 38 -16.32 6.14 -1.31
C ARG A 38 -15.60 6.44 0.00
N ALA A 39 -16.31 6.84 1.06
CA ALA A 39 -15.71 7.02 2.38
C ALA A 39 -15.19 5.68 2.94
N LEU A 40 -16.01 4.63 2.89
CA LEU A 40 -15.60 3.28 3.33
C LEU A 40 -14.43 2.73 2.52
N GLU A 41 -14.44 2.92 1.19
CA GLU A 41 -13.34 2.49 0.32
C GLU A 41 -12.05 3.25 0.64
N ARG A 42 -12.10 4.56 0.87
CA ARG A 42 -10.91 5.33 1.31
C ARG A 42 -10.35 4.82 2.64
N ASP A 43 -11.20 4.57 3.62
CA ASP A 43 -10.76 4.08 4.93
C ASP A 43 -10.14 2.69 4.82
N LEU A 44 -10.70 1.82 3.98
CA LEU A 44 -10.14 0.50 3.67
C LEU A 44 -8.78 0.62 2.98
N LEU A 45 -8.66 1.47 1.96
CA LEU A 45 -7.39 1.70 1.24
C LEU A 45 -6.31 2.25 2.16
N ARG A 46 -6.65 3.19 3.07
CA ARG A 46 -5.72 3.72 4.08
C ARG A 46 -5.21 2.62 5.02
N LYS A 47 -6.08 1.74 5.49
CA LYS A 47 -5.69 0.59 6.33
C LYS A 47 -4.76 -0.36 5.57
N LYS A 48 -5.11 -0.73 4.33
CA LYS A 48 -4.28 -1.58 3.47
C LYS A 48 -2.91 -0.96 3.21
N ASN A 49 -2.83 0.34 2.91
CA ASN A 49 -1.55 1.01 2.68
C ASN A 49 -0.67 0.99 3.95
N LYS A 50 -1.26 1.12 5.15
CA LYS A 50 -0.50 1.00 6.40
C LYS A 50 0.09 -0.41 6.58
N GLU A 51 -0.67 -1.45 6.24
CA GLU A 51 -0.20 -2.84 6.30
C GLU A 51 0.88 -3.13 5.25
N LEU A 52 0.68 -2.67 4.01
CA LEU A 52 1.67 -2.83 2.94
C LEU A 52 2.98 -2.12 3.26
N ARG A 53 2.93 -0.91 3.84
CA ARG A 53 4.13 -0.18 4.30
C ARG A 53 4.88 -0.94 5.39
N ARG A 54 4.18 -1.56 6.35
CA ARG A 54 4.81 -2.43 7.36
C ARG A 54 5.44 -3.65 6.72
N LYS A 55 4.77 -4.30 5.77
CA LYS A 55 5.32 -5.46 5.06
C LYS A 55 6.59 -5.08 4.28
N VAL A 56 6.62 -3.91 3.65
CA VAL A 56 7.82 -3.37 2.99
C VAL A 56 8.95 -3.18 4.00
N GLU A 57 8.68 -2.56 5.15
CA GLU A 57 9.66 -2.35 6.21
C GLU A 57 10.21 -3.68 6.75
N GLU A 58 9.33 -4.67 7.01
CA GLU A 58 9.74 -6.02 7.44
C GLU A 58 10.61 -6.73 6.39
N LEU A 59 10.29 -6.60 5.10
CA LEU A 59 11.09 -7.18 4.02
C LEU A 59 12.44 -6.49 3.84
N GLU A 60 12.50 -5.17 4.04
CA GLU A 60 13.73 -4.38 4.04
C GLU A 60 14.60 -4.70 5.29
N ASP A 61 13.99 -4.94 6.45
CA ASP A 61 14.69 -5.23 7.71
C ASP A 61 15.12 -6.71 7.86
N ASP A 62 14.35 -7.68 7.34
CA ASP A 62 14.79 -9.09 7.21
C ASP A 62 16.06 -9.21 6.34
N GLY A 63 16.29 -8.25 5.44
CA GLY A 63 17.56 -8.09 4.73
C GLY A 63 18.73 -7.66 5.63
N ARG A 64 18.50 -6.79 6.62
CA ARG A 64 19.54 -6.26 7.52
C ARG A 64 20.05 -7.27 8.54
N VAL A 65 19.21 -8.19 9.00
CA VAL A 65 19.62 -9.19 10.01
C VAL A 65 20.57 -10.24 9.41
N LYS A 66 20.45 -10.54 8.11
CA LYS A 66 21.32 -11.53 7.44
C LYS A 66 22.68 -11.01 7.02
N GLU A 67 22.90 -9.69 6.97
CA GLU A 67 24.19 -9.10 6.57
C GLU A 67 25.16 -8.92 7.75
N LYS A 68 24.75 -9.26 8.98
CA LYS A 68 25.56 -9.17 10.20
C LYS A 68 26.08 -10.51 10.74
N SER A 69 25.99 -11.61 9.98
CA SER A 69 26.59 -12.91 10.35
C SER A 69 27.76 -13.28 9.45
#